data_AF-A0A5S4T0Y3-F1
#
_entry.id   AF-A0A5S4T0Y3-F1
#
_cell.length_a   1.000
_cell.length_b   1.000
_cell.length_c   1.000
_cell.angle_alpha   90.00
_cell.angle_beta   90.00
_cell.angle_gamma   90.00
#
_symmetry.space_group_name_H-M   'P 1'
#
loop_
_entity.id
_entity.type
_entity.pdbx_description
1 polymer ?
#
loop_
_entity_poly.entity_id
_entity_poly.type
_entity_poly.pdbx_seq_one_letter_code
_entity_poly.pdbx_strand_id
1 'polypeptide(L)'
;MAKKAKSEREQGQKPDKAFEAELARRLRERAQLLLTGETQVLLLLKEARDQILVTLASLPADWQQLQLSRLLGQIEDVLAGATSRAGALFEMRMQDAWTLGEDFIDKPLAIIGHRVELQLAQLDAGVLKQMKAFGSLRLKDVGNEAARKIGQQLGQTTIGAQTPYQAIQAVQKILGAESPRRAATIVRTEVSRAFALAANERLQQAEPLVSGLGKQWRRSGKIHSRWNHDIIDGQVVEASKPFKVPNPGGGIDKMQCPHDPRAPVEQIIHCGCISIPWMKSWRVMTPGAKPFSERELQLDGRKAALDQAAKRAGSRLE
;
A
#
# COMPACT_ATOMS: atom_id res chain seq x y z
N MET A 1 34.19 -9.17 -39.37
CA MET A 1 33.19 -10.11 -38.82
C MET A 1 33.13 -10.17 -37.29
N ALA A 2 34.12 -9.67 -36.53
CA ALA A 2 34.13 -9.71 -35.06
C ALA A 2 33.21 -8.69 -34.34
N LYS A 3 32.73 -7.63 -35.01
CA LYS A 3 31.83 -6.63 -34.40
C LYS A 3 30.37 -7.08 -34.30
N LYS A 4 29.89 -7.97 -35.16
CA LYS A 4 28.49 -8.44 -35.19
C LYS A 4 28.21 -9.50 -34.10
N ALA A 5 29.20 -10.30 -33.73
CA ALA A 5 29.11 -11.28 -32.64
C ALA A 5 29.10 -10.66 -31.23
N LYS A 6 29.55 -9.40 -31.08
CA LYS A 6 29.54 -8.70 -29.79
C LYS A 6 28.18 -8.06 -29.48
N SER A 7 27.41 -7.65 -30.51
CA SER A 7 26.07 -7.05 -30.31
C SER A 7 24.96 -8.05 -30.01
N GLU A 8 25.16 -9.34 -30.29
CA GLU A 8 24.21 -10.41 -29.95
C GLU A 8 24.40 -10.96 -28.54
N ARG A 9 25.61 -10.84 -27.96
CA ARG A 9 25.89 -11.28 -26.57
C ARG A 9 25.37 -10.33 -25.48
N GLU A 10 25.18 -9.05 -25.78
CA GLU A 10 24.60 -8.05 -24.85
C GLU A 10 23.07 -8.05 -24.84
N GLN A 11 22.47 -8.98 -25.58
CA GLN A 11 21.08 -8.96 -25.96
C GLN A 11 20.32 -10.08 -25.22
N GLY A 12 20.24 -9.98 -23.88
CA GLY A 12 19.64 -10.98 -22.98
C GLY A 12 18.29 -11.57 -23.42
N GLN A 13 17.91 -12.73 -22.89
CA GLN A 13 16.70 -13.44 -23.30
C GLN A 13 15.44 -12.71 -22.82
N LYS A 14 14.33 -12.72 -23.57
CA LYS A 14 13.05 -12.26 -23.00
C LYS A 14 12.61 -13.23 -21.90
N PRO A 15 11.95 -12.76 -20.83
CA PRO A 15 11.35 -13.68 -19.86
C PRO A 15 10.40 -14.66 -20.54
N ASP A 16 10.22 -15.82 -19.92
CA ASP A 16 9.25 -16.81 -20.39
C ASP A 16 7.83 -16.20 -20.38
N LYS A 17 7.05 -16.39 -21.44
CA LYS A 17 5.69 -15.87 -21.52
C LYS A 17 4.78 -16.41 -20.41
N ALA A 18 4.98 -17.66 -20.00
CA ALA A 18 4.24 -18.27 -18.90
C ALA A 18 4.63 -17.64 -17.56
N PHE A 19 5.90 -17.28 -17.37
CA PHE A 19 6.36 -16.51 -16.21
C PHE A 19 5.66 -15.15 -16.15
N GLU A 20 5.64 -14.41 -17.26
CA GLU A 20 4.98 -13.09 -17.32
C GLU A 20 3.47 -13.19 -17.07
N ALA A 21 2.82 -14.22 -17.62
CA ALA A 21 1.39 -14.47 -17.43
C ALA A 21 1.08 -14.78 -15.95
N GLU A 22 1.90 -15.60 -15.30
CA GLU A 22 1.75 -15.91 -13.88
C GLU A 22 1.99 -14.68 -13.01
N LEU A 23 3.05 -13.91 -13.28
CA LEU A 23 3.32 -12.65 -12.58
C LEU A 23 2.14 -11.67 -12.70
N ALA A 24 1.60 -11.50 -13.91
CA ALA A 24 0.45 -10.65 -14.15
C ALA A 24 -0.80 -11.13 -13.40
N ARG A 25 -0.99 -12.45 -13.28
CA ARG A 25 -2.08 -13.04 -12.49
C ARG A 25 -1.96 -12.70 -11.01
N ARG A 26 -0.77 -12.88 -10.43
CA ARG A 26 -0.50 -12.52 -9.04
C ARG A 26 -0.73 -11.03 -8.76
N LEU A 27 -0.33 -10.16 -9.69
CA LEU A 27 -0.56 -8.72 -9.56
C LEU A 27 -2.05 -8.36 -9.57
N ARG A 28 -2.87 -9.05 -10.38
CA ARG A 28 -4.33 -8.87 -10.36
C ARG A 28 -4.94 -9.29 -9.04
N GLU A 29 -4.51 -10.42 -8.49
CA GLU A 29 -4.99 -10.90 -7.19
C GLU A 29 -4.62 -9.95 -6.05
N ARG A 30 -3.39 -9.43 -6.04
CA ARG A 30 -2.98 -8.38 -5.11
C ARG A 30 -3.87 -7.14 -5.25
N ALA A 31 -4.13 -6.68 -6.48
CA ALA A 31 -4.96 -5.51 -6.71
C ALA A 31 -6.39 -5.73 -6.18
N GLN A 32 -6.96 -6.92 -6.42
CA GLN A 32 -8.28 -7.29 -5.92
C GLN A 32 -8.31 -7.34 -4.38
N LEU A 33 -7.28 -7.92 -3.75
CA LEU A 33 -7.16 -8.00 -2.30
C LEU A 33 -7.16 -6.59 -1.67
N LEU A 34 -6.34 -5.69 -2.20
CA LEU A 34 -6.24 -4.31 -1.69
C LEU A 34 -7.56 -3.56 -1.84
N LEU A 35 -8.20 -3.64 -3.01
CA LEU A 35 -9.48 -2.98 -3.26
C LEU A 35 -10.58 -3.53 -2.35
N THR A 36 -10.66 -4.85 -2.19
CA THR A 36 -11.66 -5.51 -1.36
C THR A 36 -11.47 -5.16 0.12
N GLY A 37 -10.24 -5.24 0.62
CA GLY A 37 -9.93 -4.91 2.01
C GLY A 37 -10.24 -3.46 2.38
N GLU A 38 -9.85 -2.52 1.52
CA GLU A 38 -10.16 -1.09 1.71
C GLU A 38 -11.67 -0.84 1.71
N THR A 39 -12.39 -1.41 0.73
CA THR A 39 -13.85 -1.25 0.61
C THR A 39 -14.58 -1.79 1.83
N GLN A 40 -14.23 -2.99 2.30
CA GLN A 40 -14.89 -3.62 3.44
C GLN A 40 -14.66 -2.86 4.74
N VAL A 41 -13.45 -2.31 4.97
CA VAL A 41 -13.20 -1.44 6.15
C VAL A 41 -14.01 -0.14 6.05
N LEU A 42 -14.08 0.47 4.88
CA LEU A 42 -14.87 1.69 4.67
C LEU A 42 -16.38 1.46 4.90
N LEU A 43 -16.90 0.30 4.52
CA LEU A 43 -18.30 -0.08 4.79
C LEU A 43 -18.59 -0.16 6.29
N LEU A 44 -17.72 -0.81 7.08
CA LEU A 44 -17.88 -0.90 8.54
C LEU A 44 -17.91 0.48 9.22
N LEU A 45 -17.06 1.40 8.76
CA LEU A 45 -17.03 2.77 9.28
C LEU A 45 -18.25 3.57 8.84
N LYS A 46 -18.74 3.34 7.62
CA LYS A 46 -19.98 3.95 7.13
C LYS A 46 -21.19 3.48 7.95
N GLU A 47 -21.30 2.19 8.25
CA GLU A 47 -22.37 1.63 9.09
C GLU A 47 -22.37 2.26 10.49
N ALA A 48 -21.19 2.37 11.12
CA ALA A 48 -21.04 3.05 12.40
C ALA A 48 -21.48 4.51 12.35
N ARG A 49 -21.07 5.23 11.31
CA ARG A 49 -21.51 6.61 11.08
C ARG A 49 -23.03 6.69 10.97
N ASP A 50 -23.62 5.87 10.11
CA ASP A 50 -25.06 5.93 9.83
C ASP A 50 -25.85 5.62 11.12
N GLN A 51 -25.38 4.67 11.95
CA GLN A 51 -25.96 4.41 13.27
C GLN A 51 -25.84 5.60 14.22
N ILE A 52 -24.66 6.24 14.31
CA ILE A 52 -24.45 7.43 15.16
C ILE A 52 -25.35 8.59 14.74
N LEU A 53 -25.49 8.83 13.43
CA LEU A 53 -26.33 9.92 12.90
C LEU A 53 -27.81 9.68 13.17
N VAL A 54 -28.28 8.44 13.08
CA VAL A 54 -29.66 8.08 13.47
C VAL A 54 -29.88 8.36 14.96
N THR A 55 -28.94 7.97 15.83
CA THR A 55 -29.02 8.26 17.27
C THR A 55 -29.10 9.76 17.52
N LEU A 56 -28.22 10.56 16.89
CA LEU A 56 -28.20 12.02 17.06
C LEU A 56 -29.48 12.70 16.56
N ALA A 57 -30.04 12.24 15.43
CA ALA A 57 -31.26 12.80 14.86
C ALA A 57 -32.52 12.49 15.70
N SER A 58 -32.49 11.44 16.52
CA SER A 58 -33.60 11.05 17.39
C SER A 58 -33.68 11.88 18.69
N LEU A 59 -32.68 12.73 18.96
CA LEU A 59 -32.62 13.51 20.19
C LEU A 59 -33.56 14.73 20.15
N PRO A 60 -34.15 15.11 21.30
CA PRO A 60 -34.82 16.39 21.46
C PRO A 60 -33.91 17.58 21.15
N ALA A 61 -34.49 18.75 20.86
CA ALA A 61 -33.72 19.97 20.60
C ALA A 61 -32.98 20.49 21.85
N ASP A 62 -33.45 20.13 23.04
CA ASP A 62 -32.88 20.48 24.34
C ASP A 62 -31.95 19.36 24.85
N TRP A 63 -30.67 19.45 24.52
CA TRP A 63 -29.67 18.47 24.96
C TRP A 63 -29.33 18.64 26.45
N GLN A 64 -29.94 17.81 27.30
CA GLN A 64 -29.67 17.79 28.73
C GLN A 64 -28.33 17.09 29.05
N GLN A 65 -27.60 17.59 30.06
CA GLN A 65 -26.26 17.11 30.42
C GLN A 65 -26.18 15.59 30.69
N LEU A 66 -27.14 15.02 31.43
CA LEU A 66 -27.16 13.57 31.72
C LEU A 66 -27.44 12.72 30.46
N GLN A 67 -28.20 13.25 29.50
CA GLN A 67 -28.47 12.58 28.23
C GLN A 67 -27.21 12.55 27.36
N LEU A 68 -26.41 13.61 27.40
CA LEU A 68 -25.16 13.71 26.64
C LEU A 68 -24.07 12.74 27.11
N SER A 69 -23.93 12.52 28.42
CA SER A 69 -23.00 11.51 28.93
C SER A 69 -23.38 10.10 28.47
N ARG A 70 -24.68 9.76 28.48
CA ARG A 70 -25.17 8.47 27.98
C ARG A 70 -24.98 8.34 26.47
N LEU A 71 -25.28 9.40 25.72
CA LEU A 71 -25.08 9.45 24.27
C LEU A 71 -23.61 9.24 23.90
N LEU A 72 -22.68 9.88 24.62
CA LEU A 72 -21.25 9.70 24.39
C LEU A 72 -20.83 8.24 24.57
N GLY A 73 -21.26 7.58 25.65
CA GLY A 73 -20.99 6.15 25.86
C GLY A 73 -21.54 5.27 24.73
N GLN A 74 -22.76 5.55 24.24
CA GLN A 74 -23.32 4.82 23.09
C GLN A 74 -22.51 5.02 21.81
N ILE A 75 -22.02 6.24 21.55
CA ILE A 75 -21.17 6.54 20.40
C ILE A 75 -19.83 5.82 20.51
N GLU A 76 -19.23 5.81 21.70
CA GLU A 76 -17.99 5.08 21.99
C GLU A 76 -18.15 3.59 21.73
N ASP A 77 -19.25 2.97 22.18
CA ASP A 77 -19.54 1.56 21.94
C ASP A 77 -19.69 1.24 20.45
N VAL A 78 -20.40 2.08 19.69
CA VAL A 78 -20.57 1.90 18.23
C VAL A 78 -19.22 1.99 17.51
N LEU A 79 -18.39 2.98 17.84
CA LEU A 79 -17.06 3.15 17.26
C LEU A 79 -16.09 2.03 17.65
N ALA A 80 -16.10 1.60 18.91
CA ALA A 80 -15.31 0.48 19.39
C ALA A 80 -15.70 -0.82 18.65
N GLY A 81 -17.00 -1.11 18.56
CA GLY A 81 -17.49 -2.29 17.83
C GLY A 81 -17.07 -2.28 16.36
N ALA A 82 -17.21 -1.15 15.67
CA ALA A 82 -16.84 -1.04 14.26
C ALA A 82 -15.33 -1.13 14.03
N THR A 83 -14.52 -0.48 14.86
CA THR A 83 -13.05 -0.57 14.75
C THR A 83 -12.51 -1.95 15.11
N SER A 84 -13.12 -2.66 16.06
CA SER A 84 -12.80 -4.07 16.34
C SER A 84 -13.10 -4.98 15.15
N ARG A 85 -14.27 -4.83 14.51
CA ARG A 85 -14.59 -5.59 13.28
C ARG A 85 -13.63 -5.25 12.14
N ALA A 86 -13.29 -3.98 11.98
CA ALA A 86 -12.32 -3.54 10.97
C ALA A 86 -10.91 -4.09 11.24
N GLY A 87 -10.50 -4.17 12.52
CA GLY A 87 -9.24 -4.79 12.94
C GLY A 87 -9.17 -6.28 12.60
N ALA A 88 -10.21 -7.05 12.93
CA ALA A 88 -10.26 -8.48 12.58
C ALA A 88 -10.19 -8.70 11.06
N LEU A 89 -10.91 -7.90 10.29
CA LEU A 89 -10.84 -7.93 8.82
C LEU A 89 -9.44 -7.56 8.32
N PHE A 90 -8.84 -6.51 8.86
CA PHE A 90 -7.50 -6.08 8.52
C PHE A 90 -6.48 -7.20 8.75
N GLU A 91 -6.55 -7.91 9.87
CA GLU A 91 -5.66 -9.03 10.17
C GLU A 91 -5.79 -10.18 9.17
N MET A 92 -7.01 -10.50 8.72
CA MET A 92 -7.23 -11.46 7.65
C MET A 92 -6.58 -11.00 6.33
N ARG A 93 -6.77 -9.74 5.95
CA ARG A 93 -6.17 -9.19 4.71
C ARG A 93 -4.64 -9.11 4.77
N MET A 94 -4.07 -8.91 5.96
CA MET A 94 -2.63 -8.99 6.18
C MET A 94 -2.10 -10.42 5.97
N GLN A 95 -2.84 -11.43 6.43
CA GLN A 95 -2.51 -12.83 6.16
C GLN A 95 -2.55 -13.14 4.66
N ASP A 96 -3.65 -12.76 3.99
CA ASP A 96 -3.81 -12.96 2.55
C ASP A 96 -2.68 -12.29 1.77
N ALA A 97 -2.31 -11.05 2.15
CA ALA A 97 -1.25 -10.30 1.50
C ALA A 97 0.13 -10.94 1.70
N TRP A 98 0.39 -11.48 2.89
CA TRP A 98 1.63 -12.20 3.18
C TRP A 98 1.77 -13.43 2.28
N THR A 99 0.74 -14.28 2.24
CA THR A 99 0.72 -15.47 1.38
C THR A 99 0.81 -15.10 -0.10
N LEU A 100 0.11 -14.05 -0.54
CA LEU A 100 0.26 -13.55 -1.92
C LEU A 100 1.68 -13.06 -2.21
N GLY A 101 2.40 -12.52 -1.22
CA GLY A 101 3.79 -12.10 -1.36
C GLY A 101 4.74 -13.28 -1.58
N GLU A 102 4.54 -14.39 -0.85
CA GLU A 102 5.28 -15.65 -1.07
C GLU A 102 4.99 -16.21 -2.47
N ASP A 103 3.70 -16.35 -2.80
CA ASP A 103 3.21 -16.83 -4.09
C ASP A 103 3.69 -15.97 -5.27
N PHE A 104 3.95 -14.68 -5.03
CA PHE A 104 4.45 -13.76 -6.04
C PHE A 104 5.85 -14.11 -6.52
N ILE A 105 6.59 -14.90 -5.73
CA ILE A 105 7.95 -15.34 -6.02
C ILE A 105 7.94 -16.81 -6.41
N ASP A 106 7.36 -17.66 -5.55
CA ASP A 106 7.44 -19.11 -5.68
C ASP A 106 6.80 -19.59 -6.99
N LYS A 107 5.59 -19.11 -7.30
CA LYS A 107 4.83 -19.63 -8.44
C LYS A 107 5.42 -19.22 -9.79
N PRO A 108 5.82 -17.95 -10.02
CA PRO A 108 6.56 -17.61 -11.23
C PRO A 108 7.88 -18.39 -11.36
N LEU A 109 8.65 -18.55 -10.28
CA LEU A 109 9.92 -19.30 -10.34
C LEU A 109 9.70 -20.79 -10.66
N ALA A 110 8.65 -21.42 -10.10
CA ALA A 110 8.30 -22.80 -10.39
C ALA A 110 7.96 -23.02 -11.88
N ILE A 111 7.30 -22.05 -12.54
CA ILE A 111 6.98 -22.10 -13.98
C ILE A 111 8.23 -22.21 -14.85
N ILE A 112 9.34 -21.58 -14.43
CA ILE A 112 10.62 -21.62 -15.15
C ILE A 112 11.57 -22.69 -14.61
N GLY A 113 11.06 -23.65 -13.82
CA GLY A 113 11.80 -24.81 -13.33
C GLY A 113 12.49 -24.64 -11.97
N HIS A 114 12.32 -23.51 -11.29
CA HIS A 114 12.90 -23.24 -9.98
C HIS A 114 11.84 -23.43 -8.88
N ARG A 115 11.66 -24.67 -8.42
CA ARG A 115 10.73 -25.02 -7.31
C ARG A 115 11.34 -24.73 -5.94
N VAL A 116 11.57 -23.45 -5.65
CA VAL A 116 12.22 -22.98 -4.43
C VAL A 116 11.39 -23.28 -3.17
N GLU A 117 10.06 -23.31 -3.30
CA GLU A 117 9.12 -23.57 -2.21
C GLU A 117 9.32 -24.93 -1.53
N LEU A 118 9.94 -25.89 -2.23
CA LEU A 118 10.24 -27.23 -1.69
C LEU A 118 11.50 -27.26 -0.82
N GLN A 119 12.34 -26.23 -0.89
CA GLN A 119 13.64 -26.17 -0.21
C GLN A 119 13.70 -25.05 0.83
N LEU A 120 12.93 -23.99 0.63
CA LEU A 120 12.95 -22.83 1.50
C LEU A 120 12.15 -23.06 2.78
N ALA A 121 12.67 -22.53 3.88
CA ALA A 121 11.94 -22.46 5.14
C ALA A 121 10.70 -21.56 5.01
N GLN A 122 9.76 -21.72 5.93
CA GLN A 122 8.65 -20.77 6.08
C GLN A 122 9.20 -19.40 6.47
N LEU A 123 8.53 -18.33 6.02
CA LEU A 123 8.88 -16.98 6.45
C LEU A 123 8.55 -16.79 7.95
N ASP A 124 9.20 -15.82 8.59
CA ASP A 124 9.02 -15.59 10.02
C ASP A 124 7.58 -15.13 10.37
N ALA A 125 6.79 -16.05 10.92
CA ALA A 125 5.42 -15.78 11.38
C ALA A 125 5.37 -14.73 12.50
N GLY A 126 6.46 -14.54 13.25
CA GLY A 126 6.61 -13.50 14.26
C GLY A 126 6.55 -12.10 13.66
N VAL A 127 7.18 -11.88 12.51
CA VAL A 127 7.12 -10.59 11.80
C VAL A 127 5.69 -10.26 11.40
N LEU A 128 4.99 -11.19 10.76
CA LEU A 128 3.58 -10.98 10.37
C LEU A 128 2.68 -10.72 11.59
N LYS A 129 2.89 -11.45 12.70
CA LYS A 129 2.15 -11.24 13.95
C LYS A 129 2.33 -9.82 14.49
N GLN A 130 3.56 -9.29 14.49
CA GLN A 130 3.82 -7.92 14.94
C GLN A 130 3.22 -6.88 13.99
N MET A 131 3.29 -7.10 12.68
CA MET A 131 2.67 -6.21 11.70
C MET A 131 1.15 -6.13 11.87
N LYS A 132 0.49 -7.28 12.09
CA LYS A 132 -0.94 -7.36 12.41
C LYS A 132 -1.27 -6.56 13.67
N ALA A 133 -0.57 -6.83 14.77
CA ALA A 133 -0.80 -6.14 16.04
C ALA A 133 -0.66 -4.61 15.90
N PHE A 134 0.40 -4.15 15.24
CA PHE A 134 0.63 -2.72 15.04
C PHE A 134 -0.43 -2.05 14.15
N GLY A 135 -0.83 -2.69 13.05
CA GLY A 135 -1.89 -2.17 12.18
C GLY A 135 -3.26 -2.15 12.87
N SER A 136 -3.60 -3.18 13.65
CA SER A 136 -4.83 -3.23 14.46
C SER A 136 -4.87 -2.11 15.50
N LEU A 137 -3.76 -1.83 16.18
CA LEU A 137 -3.65 -0.68 17.10
C LEU A 137 -3.91 0.65 16.39
N ARG A 138 -3.33 0.86 15.21
CA ARG A 138 -3.56 2.09 14.42
C ARG A 138 -5.01 2.26 13.99
N LEU A 139 -5.70 1.17 13.64
CA LEU A 139 -7.13 1.20 13.31
C LEU A 139 -8.00 1.51 14.52
N LYS A 140 -7.71 0.90 15.69
CA LYS A 140 -8.39 1.22 16.94
C LYS A 140 -8.23 2.72 17.29
N ASP A 141 -7.05 3.26 17.05
CA ASP A 141 -6.78 4.69 17.26
C ASP A 141 -7.59 5.63 16.37
N VAL A 142 -8.07 5.18 15.20
CA VAL A 142 -9.01 5.97 14.38
C VAL A 142 -10.35 6.13 15.09
N GLY A 143 -10.86 5.07 15.71
CA GLY A 143 -12.10 5.10 16.50
C GLY A 143 -11.95 5.94 17.75
N ASN A 144 -10.86 5.75 18.50
CA ASN A 144 -10.58 6.54 19.70
C ASN A 144 -10.48 8.04 19.40
N GLU A 145 -9.81 8.41 18.31
CA GLU A 145 -9.72 9.80 17.89
C GLU A 145 -11.08 10.37 17.48
N ALA A 146 -11.89 9.60 16.73
CA ALA A 146 -13.24 9.99 16.35
C ALA A 146 -14.12 10.22 17.59
N ALA A 147 -14.09 9.30 18.55
CA ALA A 147 -14.85 9.40 19.80
C ALA A 147 -14.47 10.66 20.59
N ARG A 148 -13.16 10.94 20.77
CA ARG A 148 -12.70 12.16 21.44
C ARG A 148 -13.16 13.44 20.73
N LYS A 149 -13.03 13.50 19.40
CA LYS A 149 -13.47 14.66 18.62
C LYS A 149 -14.99 14.86 18.74
N ILE A 150 -15.77 13.79 18.69
CA ILE A 150 -17.23 13.85 18.87
C ILE A 150 -17.57 14.32 20.28
N GLY A 151 -16.96 13.75 21.31
CA GLY A 151 -17.16 14.17 22.70
C GLY A 151 -16.88 15.67 22.91
N GLN A 152 -15.85 16.21 22.25
CA GLN A 152 -15.59 17.66 22.24
C GLN A 152 -16.76 18.46 21.64
N GLN A 153 -17.33 18.03 20.51
CA GLN A 153 -18.46 18.70 19.88
C GLN A 153 -19.73 18.66 20.74
N LEU A 154 -20.00 17.52 21.38
CA LEU A 154 -21.13 17.37 22.29
C LEU A 154 -20.95 18.23 23.55
N GLY A 155 -19.74 18.26 24.12
CA GLY A 155 -19.41 19.10 25.28
C GLY A 155 -19.57 20.59 25.00
N GLN A 156 -19.15 21.06 23.80
CA GLN A 156 -19.35 22.45 23.38
C GLN A 156 -20.83 22.85 23.29
N THR A 157 -21.71 21.89 23.02
CA THR A 157 -23.16 22.13 23.02
C THR A 157 -23.67 22.35 24.44
N THR A 158 -23.14 21.61 25.42
CA THR A 158 -23.54 21.73 26.83
C THR A 158 -23.24 23.11 27.41
N ILE A 159 -22.09 23.68 27.04
CA ILE A 159 -21.66 25.01 27.53
C ILE A 159 -22.19 26.17 26.69
N GLY A 160 -23.07 25.90 25.71
CA GLY A 160 -23.66 26.91 24.84
C GLY A 160 -22.69 27.52 23.81
N ALA A 161 -21.51 26.93 23.61
CA ALA A 161 -20.53 27.42 22.63
C ALA A 161 -20.93 27.10 21.18
N GLN A 162 -21.78 26.09 20.98
CA GLN A 162 -22.40 25.79 19.68
C GLN A 162 -23.78 25.18 19.84
N THR A 163 -24.54 25.17 18.74
CA THR A 163 -25.88 24.55 18.68
C THR A 163 -25.80 23.04 18.44
N PRO A 164 -26.83 22.27 18.83
CA PRO A 164 -26.96 20.84 18.47
C PRO A 164 -26.80 20.58 16.96
N TYR A 165 -27.35 21.47 16.12
CA TYR A 165 -27.24 21.36 14.66
C TYR A 165 -25.78 21.46 14.19
N GLN A 166 -25.03 22.45 14.69
CA GLN A 166 -23.61 22.61 14.37
C GLN A 166 -22.78 21.40 14.83
N ALA A 167 -23.08 20.87 16.03
CA ALA A 167 -22.43 19.66 16.52
C ALA A 167 -22.68 18.46 15.59
N ILE A 168 -23.92 18.24 15.15
CA ILE A 168 -24.26 17.16 14.20
C ILE A 168 -23.49 17.31 12.89
N GLN A 169 -23.41 18.52 12.32
CA GLN A 169 -22.63 18.78 11.11
C GLN A 169 -21.13 18.46 11.30
N ALA A 170 -20.55 18.82 12.45
CA ALA A 170 -19.17 18.50 12.77
C ALA A 170 -18.95 16.98 12.90
N VAL A 171 -19.86 16.27 13.57
CA VAL A 171 -19.84 14.80 13.67
C VAL A 171 -19.92 14.14 12.30
N GLN A 172 -20.81 14.63 11.42
CA GLN A 172 -20.92 14.16 10.04
C GLN A 172 -19.60 14.30 9.27
N LYS A 173 -18.89 15.42 9.45
CA LYS A 173 -17.59 15.65 8.80
C LYS A 173 -16.50 14.69 9.31
N ILE A 174 -16.40 14.53 10.64
CA ILE A 174 -15.43 13.62 11.28
C ILE A 174 -15.62 12.20 10.75
N LEU A 175 -16.85 11.70 10.81
CA LEU A 175 -17.18 10.31 10.46
C LEU A 175 -17.33 10.07 8.95
N GLY A 176 -17.65 11.10 8.17
CA GLY A 176 -17.88 11.00 6.74
C GLY A 176 -16.63 11.19 5.88
N ALA A 177 -15.59 11.85 6.40
CA ALA A 177 -14.40 12.20 5.61
C ALA A 177 -13.09 11.86 6.32
N GLU A 178 -12.86 12.38 7.53
CA GLU A 178 -11.55 12.29 8.19
C GLU A 178 -11.20 10.86 8.61
N SER A 179 -12.08 10.23 9.41
CA SER A 179 -11.84 8.89 9.95
C SER A 179 -11.76 7.83 8.84
N PRO A 180 -12.67 7.77 7.85
CA PRO A 180 -12.58 6.82 6.75
C PRO A 180 -11.31 6.99 5.92
N ARG A 181 -10.89 8.23 5.63
CA ARG A 181 -9.67 8.50 4.86
C ARG A 181 -8.41 8.00 5.59
N ARG A 182 -8.34 8.24 6.91
CA ARG A 182 -7.21 7.77 7.72
C ARG A 182 -7.18 6.24 7.80
N ALA A 183 -8.33 5.61 8.03
CA ALA A 183 -8.45 4.14 8.06
C ALA A 183 -8.05 3.50 6.72
N ALA A 184 -8.58 4.00 5.60
CA ALA A 184 -8.20 3.52 4.27
C ALA A 184 -6.70 3.66 4.00
N THR A 185 -6.09 4.77 4.44
CA THR A 185 -4.64 4.97 4.33
C THR A 185 -3.86 3.91 5.11
N ILE A 186 -4.26 3.62 6.36
CA ILE A 186 -3.63 2.59 7.19
C ILE A 186 -3.74 1.22 6.52
N VAL A 187 -4.96 0.80 6.14
CA VAL A 187 -5.21 -0.50 5.50
C VAL A 187 -4.35 -0.64 4.25
N ARG A 188 -4.42 0.35 3.35
CA ARG A 188 -3.70 0.29 2.08
C ARG A 188 -2.19 0.21 2.28
N THR A 189 -1.63 0.99 3.20
CA THR A 189 -0.19 1.01 3.44
C THR A 189 0.28 -0.28 4.10
N GLU A 190 -0.39 -0.75 5.14
CA GLU A 190 0.09 -1.90 5.91
C GLU A 190 -0.17 -3.23 5.18
N VAL A 191 -1.30 -3.39 4.48
CA VAL A 191 -1.55 -4.58 3.64
C VAL A 191 -0.56 -4.63 2.47
N SER A 192 -0.26 -3.48 1.84
CA SER A 192 0.78 -3.42 0.80
C SER A 192 2.18 -3.73 1.34
N ARG A 193 2.46 -3.33 2.60
CA ARG A 193 3.71 -3.64 3.29
C ARG A 193 3.86 -5.13 3.56
N ALA A 194 2.82 -5.80 4.05
CA ALA A 194 2.83 -7.25 4.28
C ALA A 194 3.21 -8.02 3.02
N PHE A 195 2.56 -7.69 1.90
CA PHE A 195 2.89 -8.26 0.60
C PHE A 195 4.35 -8.00 0.20
N ALA A 196 4.80 -6.74 0.29
CA ALA A 196 6.13 -6.36 -0.20
C ALA A 196 7.26 -6.96 0.64
N LEU A 197 7.07 -7.07 1.97
CA LEU A 197 8.03 -7.71 2.85
C LEU A 197 8.11 -9.21 2.62
N ALA A 198 6.97 -9.91 2.55
CA ALA A 198 6.94 -11.34 2.27
C ALA A 198 7.61 -11.67 0.92
N ALA A 199 7.28 -10.92 -0.13
CA ALA A 199 7.89 -11.09 -1.45
C ALA A 199 9.41 -10.81 -1.43
N ASN A 200 9.85 -9.78 -0.71
CA ASN A 200 11.28 -9.48 -0.59
C ASN A 200 12.03 -10.55 0.21
N GLU A 201 11.48 -11.01 1.33
CA GLU A 201 12.11 -12.04 2.16
C GLU A 201 12.21 -13.35 1.38
N ARG A 202 11.15 -13.74 0.67
CA ARG A 202 11.15 -14.92 -0.19
C ARG A 202 12.17 -14.82 -1.32
N LEU A 203 12.29 -13.65 -1.96
CA LEU A 203 13.35 -13.37 -2.95
C LEU A 203 14.77 -13.55 -2.38
N GLN A 204 15.00 -13.04 -1.17
CA GLN A 204 16.31 -13.15 -0.51
C GLN A 204 16.66 -14.60 -0.16
N GLN A 205 15.67 -15.37 0.30
CA GLN A 205 15.84 -16.80 0.56
C GLN A 205 16.12 -17.60 -0.73
N ALA A 206 15.48 -17.24 -1.84
CA ALA A 206 15.63 -17.90 -3.14
C ALA A 206 16.95 -17.57 -3.86
N GLU A 207 17.55 -16.41 -3.59
CA GLU A 207 18.80 -15.92 -4.21
C GLU A 207 19.93 -16.95 -4.29
N PRO A 208 20.30 -17.67 -3.20
CA PRO A 208 21.35 -18.70 -3.26
C PRO A 208 20.97 -19.94 -4.07
N LEU A 209 19.67 -20.22 -4.28
CA LEU A 209 19.18 -21.39 -5.02
C LEU A 209 19.04 -21.10 -6.52
N VAL A 210 18.83 -19.84 -6.89
CA VAL A 210 18.52 -19.43 -8.26
C VAL A 210 19.58 -18.44 -8.74
N SER A 211 20.57 -18.96 -9.46
CA SER A 211 21.70 -18.15 -9.95
C SER A 211 21.23 -16.99 -10.82
N GLY A 212 21.66 -15.78 -10.47
CA GLY A 212 21.30 -14.56 -11.18
C GLY A 212 19.91 -14.02 -10.86
N LEU A 213 19.22 -14.56 -9.85
CA LEU A 213 17.98 -13.97 -9.34
C LEU A 213 18.25 -12.59 -8.74
N GLY A 214 17.40 -11.65 -9.13
CA GLY A 214 17.38 -10.29 -8.63
C GLY A 214 15.95 -9.77 -8.60
N LYS A 215 15.85 -8.46 -8.46
CA LYS A 215 14.57 -7.77 -8.34
C LYS A 215 14.61 -6.44 -9.04
N GLN A 216 13.44 -6.03 -9.51
CA GLN A 216 13.26 -4.80 -10.24
C GLN A 216 12.17 -3.93 -9.62
N TRP A 217 12.49 -2.66 -9.40
CA TRP A 217 11.51 -1.67 -8.98
C TRP A 217 10.56 -1.35 -10.14
N ARG A 218 9.26 -1.40 -9.87
CA ARG A 218 8.22 -0.97 -10.80
C ARG A 218 7.28 0.04 -10.19
N ARG A 219 7.12 1.18 -10.87
CA ARG A 219 6.20 2.24 -10.46
C ARG A 219 4.74 1.82 -10.61
N SER A 220 3.89 2.43 -9.80
CA SER A 220 2.46 2.11 -9.71
C SER A 220 1.58 2.52 -10.89
N GLY A 221 2.04 3.41 -11.77
CA GLY A 221 1.22 4.02 -12.82
C GLY A 221 0.13 4.99 -12.33
N LYS A 222 0.08 5.31 -11.02
CA LYS A 222 -0.87 6.30 -10.47
C LYS A 222 -0.62 7.66 -11.09
N ILE A 223 -1.68 8.42 -11.38
CA ILE A 223 -1.59 9.78 -11.94
C ILE A 223 -0.63 10.65 -11.11
N HIS A 224 -0.83 10.72 -9.80
CA HIS A 224 0.01 11.46 -8.87
C HIS A 224 0.98 10.54 -8.11
N SER A 225 1.72 9.69 -8.83
CA SER A 225 2.88 8.99 -8.25
C SER A 225 3.97 10.00 -7.87
N ARG A 226 4.85 9.58 -6.97
CA ARG A 226 5.95 10.43 -6.55
C ARG A 226 7.03 10.44 -7.62
N TRP A 227 7.51 11.64 -7.93
CA TRP A 227 8.56 11.86 -8.94
C TRP A 227 9.81 11.00 -8.70
N ASN A 228 10.25 10.89 -7.44
CA ASN A 228 11.44 10.13 -7.08
C ASN A 228 11.26 8.61 -7.26
N HIS A 229 10.04 8.10 -7.14
CA HIS A 229 9.71 6.70 -7.42
C HIS A 229 9.58 6.43 -8.91
N ASP A 230 9.14 7.42 -9.68
CA ASP A 230 9.07 7.35 -11.14
C ASP A 230 10.47 7.38 -11.78
N ILE A 231 11.44 8.07 -11.17
CA ILE A 231 12.84 8.10 -11.62
C ILE A 231 13.50 6.73 -11.54
N ILE A 232 13.28 6.01 -10.44
CA ILE A 232 13.91 4.70 -10.21
C ILE A 232 13.12 3.55 -10.82
N ASP A 233 12.04 3.84 -11.55
CA ASP A 233 11.30 2.81 -12.27
C ASP A 233 12.21 2.05 -13.22
N GLY A 234 12.20 0.73 -13.10
CA GLY A 234 13.08 -0.14 -13.85
C GLY A 234 14.46 -0.37 -13.22
N GLN A 235 14.80 0.27 -12.09
CA GLN A 235 16.04 -0.05 -11.36
C GLN A 235 16.06 -1.55 -11.02
N VAL A 236 17.14 -2.23 -11.42
CA VAL A 236 17.40 -3.65 -11.14
C VAL A 236 18.53 -3.76 -10.14
N VAL A 237 18.35 -4.63 -9.15
CA VAL A 237 19.36 -4.97 -8.14
C VAL A 237 19.31 -6.47 -7.86
N GLU A 238 20.39 -7.02 -7.30
CA GLU A 238 20.38 -8.37 -6.71
C GLU A 238 19.31 -8.47 -5.60
N ALA A 239 18.80 -9.66 -5.31
CA ALA A 239 17.63 -9.85 -4.46
C ALA A 239 17.88 -9.36 -3.01
N SER A 240 19.10 -9.52 -2.48
CA SER A 240 19.49 -9.01 -1.16
C SER A 240 19.92 -7.54 -1.13
N LYS A 241 20.14 -6.91 -2.29
CA LYS A 241 20.63 -5.53 -2.35
C LYS A 241 19.46 -4.53 -2.30
N PRO A 242 19.65 -3.37 -1.66
CA PRO A 242 18.63 -2.33 -1.62
C PRO A 242 18.59 -1.54 -2.93
N PHE A 243 17.40 -1.05 -3.27
CA PHE A 243 17.19 0.03 -4.21
C PHE A 243 17.75 1.35 -3.67
N LYS A 244 18.10 2.26 -4.57
CA LYS A 244 18.59 3.60 -4.23
C LYS A 244 17.54 4.61 -4.64
N VAL A 245 16.77 5.11 -3.67
CA VAL A 245 15.62 5.99 -3.92
C VAL A 245 15.99 7.43 -3.57
N PRO A 246 15.96 8.39 -4.50
CA PRO A 246 16.19 9.80 -4.17
C PRO A 246 15.20 10.29 -3.11
N ASN A 247 15.67 10.96 -2.06
CA ASN A 247 14.80 11.53 -1.03
C ASN A 247 14.41 12.98 -1.40
N PRO A 248 13.12 13.37 -1.30
CA PRO A 248 12.69 14.76 -1.54
C PRO A 248 13.38 15.81 -0.65
N GLY A 249 13.75 15.44 0.58
CA GLY A 249 14.52 16.27 1.53
C GLY A 249 16.04 16.27 1.29
N GLY A 250 16.51 15.61 0.22
CA GLY A 250 17.93 15.44 -0.10
C GLY A 250 18.50 14.09 0.35
N GLY A 251 19.47 13.58 -0.40
CA GLY A 251 20.10 12.28 -0.14
C GLY A 251 19.42 11.11 -0.85
N ILE A 252 19.80 9.89 -0.44
CA ILE A 252 19.34 8.62 -1.05
C ILE A 252 18.91 7.66 0.06
N ASP A 253 17.64 7.27 0.03
CA ASP A 253 17.11 6.20 0.88
C ASP A 253 17.48 4.84 0.29
N LYS A 254 18.01 3.95 1.13
CA LYS A 254 18.26 2.55 0.76
C LYS A 254 17.06 1.70 1.17
N MET A 255 16.26 1.29 0.20
CA MET A 255 15.02 0.53 0.43
C MET A 255 15.16 -0.90 -0.09
N GLN A 256 14.86 -1.91 0.70
CA GLN A 256 14.88 -3.31 0.22
C GLN A 256 13.71 -3.62 -0.69
N CYS A 257 12.57 -2.97 -0.47
CA CYS A 257 11.37 -3.11 -1.27
C CYS A 257 10.50 -1.85 -1.17
N PRO A 258 9.49 -1.68 -2.04
CA PRO A 258 8.42 -0.73 -1.79
C PRO A 258 7.81 -0.97 -0.41
N HIS A 259 7.44 0.11 0.28
CA HIS A 259 6.95 0.03 1.66
C HIS A 259 7.96 -0.56 2.68
N ASP A 260 9.28 -0.49 2.44
CA ASP A 260 10.27 -0.87 3.47
C ASP A 260 9.99 -0.13 4.80
N PRO A 261 9.82 -0.82 5.94
CA PRO A 261 9.51 -0.20 7.23
C PRO A 261 10.61 0.71 7.77
N ARG A 262 11.85 0.60 7.26
CA ARG A 262 12.96 1.49 7.62
C ARG A 262 13.02 2.75 6.76
N ALA A 263 12.23 2.83 5.69
CA ALA A 263 12.15 4.01 4.85
C ALA A 263 11.24 5.07 5.51
N PRO A 264 11.50 6.36 5.28
CA PRO A 264 10.70 7.40 5.90
C PRO A 264 9.28 7.45 5.31
N VAL A 265 8.36 8.07 6.06
CA VAL A 265 6.92 8.02 5.79
C VAL A 265 6.59 8.53 4.39
N GLU A 266 7.28 9.57 3.95
CA GLU A 266 7.14 10.18 2.63
C GLU A 266 7.49 9.23 1.49
N GLN A 267 8.21 8.13 1.72
CA GLN A 267 8.46 7.10 0.71
C GLN A 267 7.35 6.03 0.68
N ILE A 268 6.71 5.75 1.81
CA ILE A 268 5.92 4.52 1.98
C ILE A 268 4.40 4.75 1.91
N ILE A 269 3.87 5.87 2.43
CA ILE A 269 2.42 6.08 2.48
C ILE A 269 1.87 6.29 1.07
N HIS A 270 0.67 5.78 0.75
CA HIS A 270 0.09 5.91 -0.60
C HIS A 270 0.99 5.45 -1.76
N CYS A 271 2.12 4.78 -1.52
CA CYS A 271 2.89 4.15 -2.58
C CYS A 271 2.04 3.03 -3.21
N GLY A 272 2.30 2.72 -4.47
CA GLY A 272 1.73 1.52 -5.11
C GLY A 272 2.77 0.78 -5.93
N CYS A 273 4.04 1.12 -5.75
CA CYS A 273 5.14 0.48 -6.46
C CYS A 273 5.26 -0.97 -5.99
N ILE A 274 5.87 -1.78 -6.83
CA ILE A 274 6.09 -3.21 -6.61
C ILE A 274 7.54 -3.55 -6.94
N SER A 275 8.06 -4.61 -6.32
CA SER A 275 9.38 -5.16 -6.64
C SER A 275 9.15 -6.49 -7.33
N ILE A 276 9.37 -6.57 -8.64
CA ILE A 276 9.14 -7.79 -9.42
C ILE A 276 10.40 -8.67 -9.45
N PRO A 277 10.27 -10.01 -9.38
CA PRO A 277 11.39 -10.92 -9.62
C PRO A 277 11.98 -10.69 -11.01
N TRP A 278 13.31 -10.78 -11.12
CA TRP A 278 14.04 -10.60 -12.37
C TRP A 278 15.25 -11.52 -12.41
N MET A 279 15.66 -11.98 -13.59
CA MET A 279 16.86 -12.82 -13.77
C MET A 279 17.93 -12.10 -14.58
N LYS A 280 19.20 -12.28 -14.21
CA LYS A 280 20.36 -11.65 -14.86
C LYS A 280 20.50 -11.98 -16.35
N SER A 281 20.06 -13.17 -16.75
CA SER A 281 20.04 -13.60 -18.15
C SER A 281 18.95 -12.89 -18.96
N TRP A 282 17.99 -12.23 -18.31
CA TRP A 282 16.86 -11.63 -18.99
C TRP A 282 17.12 -10.18 -19.41
N ARG A 283 16.66 -9.85 -20.62
CA ARG A 283 16.27 -8.47 -20.90
C ARG A 283 15.13 -8.11 -19.99
N VAL A 284 15.30 -7.00 -19.30
CA VAL A 284 14.22 -6.35 -18.58
C VAL A 284 13.01 -6.19 -19.53
N MET A 285 11.81 -6.63 -19.11
CA MET A 285 10.56 -6.56 -19.91
C MET A 285 10.28 -5.16 -20.46
N THR A 286 10.55 -4.14 -19.64
CA THR A 286 10.54 -2.72 -20.03
C THR A 286 11.85 -2.10 -19.55
N PRO A 287 12.92 -2.11 -20.36
CA PRO A 287 14.21 -1.56 -19.95
C PRO A 287 14.04 -0.09 -19.54
N GLY A 288 14.58 0.27 -18.37
CA GLY A 288 14.39 1.60 -17.80
C GLY A 288 12.95 1.86 -17.33
N ALA A 289 12.61 3.15 -17.22
CA ALA A 289 11.33 3.59 -16.70
C ALA A 289 10.23 3.45 -17.76
N LYS A 290 9.12 2.78 -17.41
CA LYS A 290 7.96 2.58 -18.27
C LYS A 290 7.42 3.95 -18.74
N PRO A 291 7.13 4.12 -20.05
CA PRO A 291 6.52 5.35 -20.56
C PRO A 291 5.30 5.74 -19.73
N PHE A 292 5.16 7.05 -19.49
CA PHE A 292 3.94 7.55 -18.88
C PHE A 292 2.78 7.39 -19.87
N SER A 293 1.62 7.00 -19.36
CA SER A 293 0.40 7.02 -20.16
C SER A 293 0.03 8.46 -20.52
N GLU A 294 -0.71 8.64 -21.61
CA GLU A 294 -1.17 9.95 -22.04
C GLU A 294 -1.97 10.67 -20.93
N ARG A 295 -2.83 9.92 -20.23
CA ARG A 295 -3.57 10.43 -19.07
C ARG A 295 -2.67 10.91 -17.94
N GLU A 296 -1.55 10.23 -17.67
CA GLU A 296 -0.59 10.66 -16.66
C GLU A 296 0.10 11.97 -17.06
N LEU A 297 0.44 12.13 -18.35
CA LEU A 297 1.09 13.33 -18.87
C LEU A 297 0.15 14.54 -18.89
N GLN A 298 -1.11 14.33 -19.23
CA GLN A 298 -2.14 15.39 -19.25
C GLN A 298 -2.48 15.90 -17.85
N LEU A 299 -2.48 15.01 -16.84
CA LEU A 299 -2.95 15.34 -15.49
C LEU A 299 -1.82 15.62 -14.47
N ASP A 300 -0.55 15.42 -14.81
CA ASP A 300 0.60 15.79 -13.96
C ASP A 300 1.75 16.39 -14.77
N GLY A 301 1.87 17.72 -14.75
CA GLY A 301 2.93 18.44 -15.48
C GLY A 301 4.36 18.09 -15.06
N ARG A 302 4.58 17.58 -13.83
CA ARG A 302 5.91 17.11 -13.40
C ARG A 302 6.31 15.85 -14.13
N LYS A 303 5.36 14.97 -14.43
CA LYS A 303 5.60 13.76 -15.23
C LYS A 303 5.94 14.11 -16.67
N ALA A 304 5.27 15.11 -17.25
CA ALA A 304 5.64 15.62 -18.56
C ALA A 304 7.08 16.15 -18.59
N ALA A 305 7.48 16.92 -17.57
CA ALA A 305 8.87 17.39 -17.45
C ALA A 305 9.88 16.24 -17.28
N LEU A 306 9.57 15.25 -16.42
CA LEU A 306 10.40 14.06 -16.25
C LEU A 306 10.53 13.24 -17.54
N ASP A 307 9.44 13.07 -18.28
CA ASP A 307 9.43 12.35 -19.56
C ASP A 307 10.36 13.02 -20.57
N GLN A 308 10.24 14.34 -20.72
CA GLN A 308 11.08 15.12 -21.60
C GLN A 308 12.55 15.09 -21.17
N ALA A 309 12.84 15.10 -19.87
CA ALA A 309 14.20 14.99 -19.36
C ALA A 309 14.80 13.60 -19.63
N ALA A 310 14.03 12.53 -19.40
CA ALA A 310 14.45 11.15 -19.65
C ALA A 310 14.70 10.87 -21.14
N LYS A 311 13.80 11.37 -22.01
CA LYS A 311 13.96 11.31 -23.48
C LYS A 311 15.22 12.02 -23.94
N ARG A 312 15.47 13.25 -23.43
CA ARG A 312 16.70 14.00 -23.73
C ARG A 312 17.97 13.28 -23.27
N ALA A 313 17.91 12.57 -22.15
CA ALA A 313 19.03 11.79 -21.62
C ALA A 313 19.20 10.41 -22.27
N GLY A 314 18.34 10.01 -23.22
CA GLY A 314 18.37 8.69 -23.85
C GLY A 314 18.03 7.53 -22.90
N SER A 315 17.49 7.81 -21.71
CA SER A 315 17.15 6.80 -20.69
C SER A 315 15.72 6.27 -20.81
N ARG A 316 14.94 6.79 -21.76
CA ARG A 316 13.60 6.32 -22.14
C ARG A 316 13.43 6.39 -23.66
N LEU A 317 13.14 5.26 -24.28
CA LEU A 317 12.82 5.16 -25.72
C LEU A 317 11.33 5.46 -25.95
N GLU A 318 10.98 5.94 -27.15
CA GLU A 318 9.59 6.20 -27.59
C GLU A 318 8.69 4.95 -27.52
#